data_AF-A0A9W9WJ15-F1
#
_entry.id   AF-A0A9W9WJ15-F1
#
_cell.length_a   1.000
_cell.length_b   1.000
_cell.length_c   1.000
_cell.angle_alpha   90.00
_cell.angle_beta   90.00
_cell.angle_gamma   90.00
#
_symmetry.space_group_name_H-M   'P 1'
#
loop_
_entity.id
_entity.type
_entity.pdbx_description
1 polymer ?
#
loop_
_entity_poly.entity_id
_entity_poly.type
_entity_poly.pdbx_seq_one_letter_code
_entity_poly.pdbx_strand_id
1 'polypeptide(L)'
;MWEGIARPAEFDTLRMCILRNRKHLAVVSIGYVAPIATIDIYHDVFGKPVDEAQPGNGTGMLSIPFPCLTSLTLSKAALPRNITFLDSISRTRRALQLEHLEFCYDSLQDDEDRDVTPLVDFLRSLEGLKHLHLKLSNFLNTSQIQLAIEKHRSSLKSLAYHERSLVPIDDEGLFEDVRDKAPAWLSHNLWSANLCHATALAFSTGPSTIRSRLEPIVGTSNLQILHFRFSGSDRVHRNYRDEILKKLGVSKEYCSNYFDPDEHFRYQSCGTSGSDLSTLMEEHALESSEEESYEPGLPNKPLVSISEAEEFVDFADWVFGPKGVPSLQILAFGDFSLQNRYHRQQFLVHRKRTKHFCEKTIDRNFVVADVAEPSLWDSIEVNGPDFLSSCPRVDC
;
A
#
# COMPACT_ATOMS: atom_id res chain seq x y z
N MET A 1 -16.69 -0.86 -18.11
CA MET A 1 -16.25 -1.16 -16.73
C MET A 1 -16.34 -2.67 -16.58
N TRP A 2 -15.32 -3.36 -16.06
CA TRP A 2 -15.41 -4.79 -15.77
C TRP A 2 -15.83 -4.93 -14.31
N GLU A 3 -17.02 -5.48 -14.08
CA GLU A 3 -17.65 -5.60 -12.75
C GLU A 3 -17.12 -6.81 -11.94
N GLY A 4 -16.01 -7.40 -12.39
CA GLY A 4 -15.45 -8.61 -11.82
C GLY A 4 -16.22 -9.87 -12.15
N ILE A 5 -16.09 -10.86 -11.27
CA ILE A 5 -16.85 -12.09 -11.30
C ILE A 5 -18.04 -11.90 -10.36
N ALA A 6 -19.25 -11.93 -10.92
CA ALA A 6 -20.48 -11.56 -10.23
C ALA A 6 -21.49 -12.72 -10.15
N ARG A 7 -21.40 -13.71 -11.04
CA ARG A 7 -22.40 -14.79 -11.16
C ARG A 7 -21.84 -16.14 -10.68
N PRO A 8 -22.62 -16.97 -9.96
CA PRO A 8 -22.23 -18.33 -9.54
C PRO A 8 -21.56 -19.18 -10.64
N ALA A 9 -22.13 -19.19 -11.85
CA ALA A 9 -21.58 -19.95 -12.98
C ALA A 9 -20.21 -19.46 -13.47
N GLU A 10 -19.87 -18.18 -13.26
CA GLU A 10 -18.56 -17.63 -13.59
C GLU A 10 -17.51 -18.07 -12.55
N PHE A 11 -17.89 -18.18 -11.27
CA PHE A 11 -17.03 -18.77 -10.22
C PHE A 11 -16.75 -20.25 -10.46
N ASP A 12 -17.78 -21.05 -10.80
CA ASP A 12 -17.58 -22.46 -11.18
C ASP A 12 -16.67 -22.59 -12.40
N THR A 13 -16.82 -21.70 -13.40
CA THR A 13 -15.96 -21.68 -14.59
C THR A 13 -14.51 -21.32 -14.20
N LEU A 14 -14.30 -20.29 -13.38
CA LEU A 14 -12.95 -19.92 -12.90
C LEU A 14 -12.32 -21.07 -12.10
N ARG A 15 -13.04 -21.63 -11.13
CA ARG A 15 -12.62 -22.76 -10.30
C ARG A 15 -12.20 -23.95 -11.16
N MET A 16 -13.05 -24.36 -12.11
CA MET A 16 -12.75 -25.47 -13.02
C MET A 16 -11.56 -25.16 -13.93
N CYS A 17 -11.42 -23.92 -14.41
CA CYS A 17 -10.25 -23.50 -15.17
C CYS A 17 -8.96 -23.55 -14.33
N ILE A 18 -8.96 -23.08 -13.09
CA ILE A 18 -7.79 -23.15 -12.21
C ILE A 18 -7.43 -24.61 -11.91
N LEU A 19 -8.41 -25.41 -11.46
CA LEU A 19 -8.20 -26.82 -11.11
C LEU A 19 -7.73 -27.68 -12.29
N ARG A 20 -8.24 -27.42 -13.51
CA ARG A 20 -7.82 -28.10 -14.74
C ARG A 20 -6.38 -27.74 -15.13
N ASN A 21 -5.97 -26.49 -14.94
CA ASN A 21 -4.66 -25.99 -15.38
C ASN A 21 -3.58 -25.99 -14.28
N ARG A 22 -3.90 -26.29 -13.02
CA ARG A 22 -3.01 -26.21 -11.82
C ARG A 22 -1.58 -26.75 -11.96
N LYS A 23 -1.36 -27.74 -12.83
CA LYS A 23 -0.02 -28.31 -13.12
C LYS A 23 0.88 -27.40 -13.99
N HIS A 24 0.33 -26.35 -14.58
CA HIS A 24 0.97 -25.48 -15.57
C HIS A 24 0.78 -23.98 -15.26
N LEU A 25 -0.05 -23.63 -14.27
CA LEU A 25 -0.24 -22.24 -13.85
C LEU A 25 1.03 -21.75 -13.13
N ALA A 26 1.72 -20.79 -13.77
CA ALA A 26 2.83 -20.05 -13.19
C ALA A 26 2.37 -18.80 -12.42
N VAL A 27 1.28 -18.18 -12.87
CA VAL A 27 0.71 -16.96 -12.31
C VAL A 27 -0.78 -17.20 -12.03
N VAL A 28 -1.23 -16.84 -10.83
CA VAL A 28 -2.66 -16.80 -10.47
C VAL A 28 -2.94 -15.44 -9.84
N SER A 29 -3.79 -14.64 -10.49
CA SER A 29 -4.32 -13.39 -9.94
C SER A 29 -5.82 -13.53 -9.82
N ILE A 30 -6.33 -13.47 -8.59
CA ILE A 30 -7.77 -13.55 -8.28
C ILE A 30 -8.17 -12.19 -7.71
N GLY A 31 -8.99 -11.44 -8.45
CA GLY A 31 -9.51 -10.16 -8.04
C GLY A 31 -10.93 -9.89 -8.49
N TYR A 32 -11.63 -9.09 -7.70
CA TYR A 32 -13.06 -8.75 -7.75
C TYR A 32 -13.97 -9.98 -7.89
N VAL A 33 -14.18 -10.60 -6.73
CA VAL A 33 -15.02 -11.76 -6.46
C VAL A 33 -16.07 -11.27 -5.46
N ALA A 34 -17.34 -11.25 -5.85
CA ALA A 34 -18.41 -10.66 -5.04
C ALA A 34 -18.65 -11.41 -3.71
N PRO A 35 -18.91 -10.72 -2.57
CA PRO A 35 -18.86 -11.32 -1.21
C PRO A 35 -19.70 -12.58 -1.00
N ILE A 36 -20.83 -12.72 -1.70
CA ILE A 36 -21.80 -13.81 -1.52
C ILE A 36 -21.25 -15.17 -2.04
N ALA A 37 -20.16 -15.18 -2.81
CA ALA A 37 -19.58 -16.39 -3.40
C ALA A 37 -18.07 -16.59 -3.14
N THR A 38 -17.45 -15.75 -2.31
CA THR A 38 -15.98 -15.77 -2.11
C THR A 38 -15.50 -16.87 -1.18
N ILE A 39 -16.30 -17.27 -0.19
CA ILE A 39 -15.87 -18.22 0.85
C ILE A 39 -15.55 -19.58 0.22
N ASP A 40 -16.38 -20.03 -0.72
CA ASP A 40 -16.18 -21.34 -1.37
C ASP A 40 -14.97 -21.36 -2.30
N ILE A 41 -14.69 -20.30 -3.09
CA ILE A 41 -13.66 -20.38 -4.14
C ILE A 41 -12.24 -20.56 -3.60
N TYR A 42 -11.87 -19.88 -2.50
CA TYR A 42 -10.52 -20.04 -1.92
C TYR A 42 -10.34 -21.44 -1.33
N HIS A 43 -11.34 -21.93 -0.60
CA HIS A 43 -11.32 -23.27 -0.04
C HIS A 43 -11.38 -24.38 -1.10
N ASP A 44 -12.09 -24.17 -2.21
CA ASP A 44 -12.17 -25.11 -3.32
C ASP A 44 -10.92 -25.15 -4.20
N VAL A 45 -10.26 -24.01 -4.39
CA VAL A 45 -9.06 -23.89 -5.23
C VAL A 45 -7.81 -24.34 -4.48
N PHE A 46 -7.68 -23.97 -3.20
CA PHE A 46 -6.46 -24.16 -2.41
C PHE A 46 -6.59 -25.24 -1.31
N GLY A 47 -7.80 -25.52 -0.83
CA GLY A 47 -8.11 -26.53 0.17
C GLY A 47 -8.92 -25.99 1.37
N LYS A 48 -9.70 -26.88 1.99
CA LYS A 48 -10.36 -26.63 3.28
C LYS A 48 -9.41 -26.94 4.44
N PRO A 49 -9.48 -26.20 5.56
CA PRO A 49 -8.80 -26.56 6.79
C PRO A 49 -9.28 -27.93 7.29
N VAL A 50 -8.39 -28.65 7.97
CA VAL A 50 -8.59 -30.08 8.31
C VAL A 50 -9.73 -30.30 9.30
N ASP A 51 -10.02 -29.33 10.17
CA ASP A 51 -10.95 -29.49 11.29
C ASP A 51 -12.44 -29.39 10.91
N GLU A 52 -12.78 -28.96 9.69
CA GLU A 52 -14.17 -29.00 9.18
C GLU A 52 -14.53 -30.33 8.50
N ALA A 53 -13.57 -31.25 8.35
CA ALA A 53 -13.86 -32.59 7.85
C ALA A 53 -14.56 -33.41 8.93
N GLN A 54 -15.86 -33.68 8.77
CA GLN A 54 -16.64 -34.45 9.74
C GLN A 54 -15.93 -35.77 10.13
N PRO A 55 -15.88 -36.11 11.44
CA PRO A 55 -15.19 -37.31 11.94
C PRO A 55 -15.99 -38.58 11.60
N GLY A 56 -15.90 -39.01 10.35
CA GLY A 56 -16.65 -40.18 9.85
C GLY A 56 -16.23 -40.68 8.46
N ASN A 57 -15.84 -39.80 7.53
CA ASN A 57 -15.41 -40.21 6.19
C ASN A 57 -13.92 -39.99 5.97
N GLY A 58 -13.18 -41.11 5.88
CA GLY A 58 -11.72 -41.17 5.80
C GLY A 58 -11.10 -40.73 4.46
N THR A 59 -11.40 -39.51 4.02
CA THR A 59 -10.65 -38.81 2.97
C THR A 59 -10.24 -37.43 3.49
N GLY A 60 -9.19 -37.39 4.31
CA GLY A 60 -8.58 -36.12 4.71
C GLY A 60 -8.23 -35.31 3.47
N MET A 61 -8.82 -34.12 3.33
CA MET A 61 -8.83 -33.42 2.05
C MET A 61 -7.42 -32.94 1.71
N LEU A 62 -6.82 -33.56 0.69
CA LEU A 62 -5.45 -33.28 0.27
C LEU A 62 -5.41 -31.87 -0.35
N SER A 63 -4.60 -30.98 0.24
CA SER A 63 -4.33 -29.67 -0.36
C SER A 63 -3.85 -29.82 -1.80
N ILE A 64 -4.32 -28.91 -2.65
CA ILE A 64 -4.24 -29.03 -4.10
C ILE A 64 -2.88 -28.51 -4.58
N PRO A 65 -2.01 -29.35 -5.18
CA PRO A 65 -0.66 -28.93 -5.51
C PRO A 65 -0.62 -28.04 -6.76
N PHE A 66 0.06 -26.90 -6.63
CA PHE A 66 0.38 -25.96 -7.71
C PHE A 66 1.89 -25.95 -7.98
N PRO A 67 2.45 -26.99 -8.65
CA PRO A 67 3.89 -27.22 -8.71
C PRO A 67 4.68 -26.21 -9.55
N CYS A 68 4.01 -25.39 -10.37
CA CYS A 68 4.63 -24.38 -11.22
C CYS A 68 4.35 -22.95 -10.78
N LEU A 69 3.54 -22.74 -9.73
CA LEU A 69 3.07 -21.42 -9.32
C LEU A 69 4.21 -20.63 -8.67
N THR A 70 4.58 -19.51 -9.30
CA THR A 70 5.62 -18.58 -8.85
C THR A 70 5.08 -17.19 -8.52
N SER A 71 3.87 -16.85 -8.98
CA SER A 71 3.22 -15.59 -8.63
C SER A 71 1.76 -15.80 -8.20
N LEU A 72 1.41 -15.30 -7.02
CA LEU A 72 0.06 -15.34 -6.47
C LEU A 72 -0.38 -13.92 -6.08
N THR A 73 -1.46 -13.44 -6.68
CA THR A 73 -2.09 -12.16 -6.33
C THR A 73 -3.50 -12.43 -5.80
N LEU A 74 -3.68 -12.16 -4.51
CA LEU A 74 -4.94 -12.18 -3.77
C LEU A 74 -5.30 -10.73 -3.44
N SER A 75 -5.74 -9.97 -4.45
CA SER A 75 -6.10 -8.56 -4.30
C SER A 75 -7.41 -8.23 -4.99
N LYS A 76 -8.11 -7.20 -4.49
CA LYS A 76 -9.39 -6.70 -5.02
C LYS A 76 -10.58 -7.67 -4.82
N ALA A 77 -10.44 -8.77 -4.11
CA ALA A 77 -11.52 -9.73 -3.84
C ALA A 77 -11.91 -9.70 -2.35
N ALA A 78 -13.19 -9.93 -2.04
CA ALA A 78 -13.64 -10.03 -0.65
C ALA A 78 -13.17 -11.36 -0.04
N LEU A 79 -11.98 -11.35 0.56
CA LEU A 79 -11.39 -12.52 1.21
C LEU A 79 -12.31 -13.03 2.36
N PRO A 80 -12.31 -14.33 2.66
CA PRO A 80 -13.07 -14.88 3.78
C PRO A 80 -12.62 -14.23 5.10
N ARG A 81 -13.57 -14.02 6.04
CA ARG A 81 -13.29 -13.44 7.37
C ARG A 81 -12.12 -14.13 8.07
N ASN A 82 -12.09 -15.45 8.00
CA ASN A 82 -11.00 -16.29 8.48
C ASN A 82 -10.06 -16.66 7.33
N ILE A 83 -8.83 -16.17 7.37
CA ILE A 83 -7.79 -16.46 6.36
C ILE A 83 -7.18 -17.88 6.50
N THR A 84 -7.91 -18.83 7.09
CA THR A 84 -7.50 -20.22 7.40
C THR A 84 -7.27 -21.10 6.16
N PHE A 85 -7.72 -20.66 4.98
CA PHE A 85 -7.30 -21.28 3.73
C PHE A 85 -5.77 -21.15 3.53
N LEU A 86 -5.13 -20.11 4.09
CA LEU A 86 -3.68 -19.98 4.07
C LEU A 86 -2.99 -21.12 4.84
N ASP A 87 -3.49 -21.50 6.03
CA ASP A 87 -2.96 -22.65 6.79
C ASP A 87 -2.99 -23.95 5.98
N SER A 88 -4.04 -24.11 5.16
CA SER A 88 -4.22 -25.26 4.29
C SER A 88 -3.18 -25.32 3.16
N ILE A 89 -2.71 -24.15 2.70
CA ILE A 89 -1.59 -24.01 1.76
C ILE A 89 -0.25 -24.23 2.47
N SER A 90 -0.05 -23.61 3.64
CA SER A 90 1.18 -23.70 4.46
C SER A 90 1.53 -25.14 4.83
N ARG A 91 0.52 -25.98 5.09
CA ARG A 91 0.68 -27.38 5.49
C ARG A 91 0.87 -28.35 4.31
N THR A 92 1.04 -27.85 3.07
CA THR A 92 1.36 -28.69 1.91
C THR A 92 2.70 -29.41 2.06
N ARG A 93 2.77 -30.68 1.63
CA ARG A 93 4.03 -31.47 1.62
C ARG A 93 5.10 -30.93 0.65
N ARG A 94 4.80 -29.90 -0.13
CA ARG A 94 5.71 -29.21 -1.04
C ARG A 94 5.41 -27.71 -0.91
N ALA A 95 6.30 -26.99 -0.25
CA ALA A 95 6.23 -25.53 -0.16
C ALA A 95 6.10 -24.92 -1.56
N LEU A 96 5.15 -23.99 -1.72
CA LEU A 96 5.02 -23.23 -2.96
C LEU A 96 6.30 -22.44 -3.22
N GLN A 97 6.76 -22.45 -4.46
CA GLN A 97 7.96 -21.74 -4.90
C GLN A 97 7.57 -20.33 -5.39
N LEU A 98 6.83 -19.58 -4.54
CA LEU A 98 6.38 -18.24 -4.87
C LEU A 98 7.57 -17.26 -4.85
N GLU A 99 7.82 -16.65 -6.00
CA GLU A 99 8.71 -15.49 -6.12
C GLU A 99 7.96 -14.18 -5.87
N HIS A 100 6.66 -14.13 -6.15
CA HIS A 100 5.80 -12.97 -5.96
C HIS A 100 4.53 -13.33 -5.18
N LEU A 101 4.19 -12.51 -4.18
CA LEU A 101 2.93 -12.55 -3.47
C LEU A 101 2.39 -11.12 -3.28
N GLU A 102 1.17 -10.88 -3.78
CA GLU A 102 0.35 -9.73 -3.42
C GLU A 102 -0.85 -10.22 -2.60
N PHE A 103 -1.07 -9.64 -1.42
CA PHE A 103 -2.19 -9.95 -0.54
C PHE A 103 -2.79 -8.64 0.00
N CYS A 104 -3.95 -8.24 -0.53
CA CYS A 104 -4.69 -7.09 0.00
C CYS A 104 -5.95 -7.61 0.71
N TYR A 105 -6.03 -7.48 2.03
CA TYR A 105 -7.21 -7.75 2.84
C TYR A 105 -7.82 -6.43 3.33
N ASP A 106 -9.11 -6.25 3.05
CA ASP A 106 -9.78 -4.96 3.15
C ASP A 106 -11.24 -5.09 3.60
N SER A 107 -11.47 -5.83 4.70
CA SER A 107 -12.80 -5.94 5.31
C SER A 107 -12.93 -4.95 6.47
N LEU A 108 -13.83 -3.98 6.32
CA LEU A 108 -14.13 -2.96 7.34
C LEU A 108 -15.35 -3.32 8.21
N GLN A 109 -16.00 -4.47 7.97
CA GLN A 109 -17.35 -4.78 8.46
C GLN A 109 -17.41 -5.66 9.73
N ASP A 110 -16.29 -5.89 10.43
CA ASP A 110 -16.26 -6.79 11.60
C ASP A 110 -15.54 -6.14 12.79
N ASP A 111 -16.24 -6.10 13.93
CA ASP A 111 -15.75 -5.62 15.24
C ASP A 111 -14.82 -6.63 15.97
N GLU A 112 -14.48 -7.77 15.33
CA GLU A 112 -13.72 -8.86 15.95
C GLU A 112 -12.21 -8.78 15.62
N ASP A 113 -11.40 -8.98 16.67
CA ASP A 113 -9.94 -8.96 16.68
C ASP A 113 -9.29 -10.03 15.77
N ARG A 114 -9.12 -9.71 14.48
CA ARG A 114 -8.51 -10.63 13.50
C ARG A 114 -7.00 -10.77 13.67
N ASP A 115 -6.55 -11.96 14.01
CA ASP A 115 -5.12 -12.26 14.16
C ASP A 115 -4.41 -12.46 12.79
N VAL A 116 -3.20 -11.90 12.69
CA VAL A 116 -2.36 -11.98 11.49
C VAL A 116 -1.56 -13.29 11.39
N THR A 117 -1.52 -14.10 12.46
CA THR A 117 -0.70 -15.32 12.56
C THR A 117 -0.83 -16.28 11.36
N PRO A 118 -2.02 -16.61 10.80
CA PRO A 118 -2.11 -17.51 9.64
C PRO A 118 -1.41 -16.98 8.39
N LEU A 119 -1.40 -15.64 8.19
CA LEU A 119 -0.63 -15.01 7.12
C LEU A 119 0.87 -15.07 7.40
N VAL A 120 1.30 -14.85 8.66
CA VAL A 120 2.71 -14.95 9.06
C VAL A 120 3.24 -16.37 8.85
N ASP A 121 2.50 -17.39 9.29
CA ASP A 121 2.87 -18.80 9.11
C ASP A 121 2.90 -19.19 7.63
N PHE A 122 1.96 -18.70 6.83
CA PHE A 122 2.00 -18.88 5.37
C PHE A 122 3.25 -18.25 4.74
N LEU A 123 3.53 -16.98 5.01
CA LEU A 123 4.73 -16.30 4.52
C LEU A 123 6.01 -17.03 4.97
N ARG A 124 6.02 -17.57 6.20
CA ARG A 124 7.12 -18.38 6.75
C ARG A 124 7.19 -19.80 6.20
N SER A 125 6.18 -20.29 5.49
CA SER A 125 6.23 -21.57 4.77
C SER A 125 6.89 -21.48 3.37
N LEU A 126 6.85 -20.29 2.76
CA LEU A 126 7.46 -20.02 1.45
C LEU A 126 8.98 -19.97 1.54
N GLU A 127 9.68 -20.23 0.43
CA GLU A 127 11.14 -20.08 0.31
C GLU A 127 11.49 -19.20 -0.89
N GLY A 128 12.48 -18.32 -0.73
CA GLY A 128 13.03 -17.53 -1.85
C GLY A 128 12.12 -16.41 -2.37
N LEU A 129 11.16 -15.92 -1.57
CA LEU A 129 10.22 -14.86 -1.98
C LEU A 129 10.99 -13.58 -2.34
N LYS A 130 10.72 -13.03 -3.53
CA LYS A 130 11.39 -11.83 -4.09
C LYS A 130 10.52 -10.58 -4.00
N HIS A 131 9.21 -10.74 -4.09
CA HIS A 131 8.26 -9.63 -4.10
C HIS A 131 7.14 -9.92 -3.09
N LEU A 132 6.99 -9.07 -2.08
CA LEU A 132 5.95 -9.16 -1.07
C LEU A 132 5.18 -7.84 -1.03
N HIS A 133 3.92 -7.85 -1.45
CA HIS A 133 3.04 -6.68 -1.44
C HIS A 133 1.85 -6.96 -0.53
N LEU A 134 1.71 -6.20 0.56
CA LEU A 134 0.69 -6.41 1.58
C LEU A 134 -0.16 -5.14 1.77
N LYS A 135 -1.49 -5.29 1.76
CA LYS A 135 -2.41 -4.35 2.42
C LYS A 135 -3.19 -5.10 3.49
N LEU A 136 -3.16 -4.60 4.72
CA LEU A 136 -3.83 -5.19 5.87
C LEU A 136 -4.71 -4.13 6.53
N SER A 137 -6.03 -4.29 6.44
CA SER A 137 -7.02 -3.46 7.16
C SER A 137 -7.55 -4.22 8.38
N ASN A 138 -7.53 -3.59 9.56
CA ASN A 138 -8.08 -4.11 10.82
C ASN A 138 -7.58 -5.53 11.19
N PHE A 139 -6.25 -5.64 11.39
CA PHE A 139 -5.58 -6.82 11.95
C PHE A 139 -4.91 -6.50 13.29
N LEU A 140 -4.96 -7.45 14.22
CA LEU A 140 -4.13 -7.49 15.41
C LEU A 140 -2.72 -8.03 15.10
N ASN A 141 -1.80 -7.78 16.04
CA ASN A 141 -0.45 -8.37 16.06
C ASN A 141 0.38 -8.14 14.79
N THR A 142 0.11 -7.07 14.01
CA THR A 142 0.79 -6.76 12.73
C THR A 142 2.31 -6.64 12.83
N SER A 143 2.85 -6.43 14.04
CA SER A 143 4.29 -6.54 14.32
C SER A 143 4.89 -7.91 13.96
N GLN A 144 4.11 -9.00 14.05
CA GLN A 144 4.56 -10.36 13.69
C GLN A 144 4.95 -10.51 12.21
N ILE A 145 4.47 -9.64 11.30
CA ILE A 145 4.89 -9.62 9.89
C ILE A 145 6.42 -9.45 9.77
N GLN A 146 7.06 -8.82 10.74
CA GLN A 146 8.52 -8.73 10.81
C GLN A 146 9.23 -10.09 10.72
N LEU A 147 8.66 -11.12 11.34
CA LEU A 147 9.23 -12.48 11.36
C LEU A 147 9.20 -13.12 9.96
N ALA A 148 8.18 -12.79 9.17
CA ALA A 148 8.08 -13.20 7.78
C ALA A 148 9.07 -12.43 6.88
N ILE A 149 9.19 -11.11 7.06
CA ILE A 149 10.15 -10.28 6.33
C ILE A 149 11.59 -10.74 6.64
N GLU A 150 11.91 -11.02 7.90
CA GLU A 150 13.24 -11.50 8.31
C GLU A 150 13.60 -12.84 7.66
N LYS A 151 12.65 -13.78 7.50
CA LYS A 151 12.89 -15.03 6.77
C LYS A 151 13.40 -14.77 5.35
N HIS A 152 12.79 -13.81 4.65
CA HIS A 152 13.05 -13.54 3.23
C HIS A 152 14.11 -12.45 2.99
N ARG A 153 14.77 -11.92 4.02
CA ARG A 153 15.71 -10.78 3.94
C ARG A 153 16.81 -10.90 2.87
N SER A 154 17.20 -12.11 2.49
CA SER A 154 18.24 -12.38 1.48
C SER A 154 17.71 -12.59 0.05
N SER A 155 16.40 -12.84 -0.12
CA SER A 155 15.75 -13.01 -1.43
C SER A 155 14.87 -11.81 -1.81
N LEU A 156 14.38 -11.05 -0.84
CA LEU A 156 13.39 -10.00 -1.03
C LEU A 156 14.00 -8.79 -1.75
N LYS A 157 13.52 -8.54 -2.97
CA LYS A 157 13.86 -7.40 -3.82
C LYS A 157 12.90 -6.24 -3.66
N SER A 158 11.59 -6.51 -3.54
CA SER A 158 10.59 -5.47 -3.31
C SER A 158 9.66 -5.79 -2.14
N LEU A 159 9.48 -4.81 -1.25
CA LEU A 159 8.45 -4.83 -0.22
C LEU A 159 7.53 -3.63 -0.41
N ALA A 160 6.24 -3.88 -0.54
CA ALA A 160 5.20 -2.87 -0.40
C ALA A 160 4.32 -3.27 0.79
N TYR A 161 4.18 -2.39 1.78
CA TYR A 161 3.39 -2.69 2.97
C TYR A 161 2.52 -1.49 3.35
N HIS A 162 1.22 -1.73 3.42
CA HIS A 162 0.19 -0.74 3.71
C HIS A 162 -0.70 -1.25 4.84
N GLU A 163 -0.76 -0.54 5.96
CA GLU A 163 -1.61 -0.90 7.10
C GLU A 163 -2.71 0.13 7.27
N ARG A 164 -3.94 -0.33 7.48
CA ARG A 164 -5.08 0.49 7.89
C ARG A 164 -5.68 -0.05 9.17
N SER A 165 -6.16 0.83 10.03
CA SER A 165 -6.97 0.47 11.19
C SER A 165 -8.11 1.45 11.35
N LEU A 166 -9.19 1.03 12.01
CA LEU A 166 -10.05 1.96 12.71
C LEU A 166 -9.20 2.76 13.71
N VAL A 167 -9.44 4.06 13.76
CA VAL A 167 -8.78 5.01 14.67
C VAL A 167 -9.83 6.00 15.14
N PRO A 168 -9.90 6.29 16.46
CA PRO A 168 -10.70 7.39 17.00
C PRO A 168 -10.48 8.70 16.24
N ILE A 169 -11.57 9.38 15.88
CA ILE A 169 -11.54 10.72 15.26
C ILE A 169 -12.01 11.83 16.22
N ASP A 170 -12.50 11.46 17.39
CA ASP A 170 -12.87 12.30 18.52
C ASP A 170 -12.06 11.93 19.77
N ASP A 171 -11.96 12.86 20.73
CA ASP A 171 -11.18 12.66 21.96
C ASP A 171 -11.86 11.66 22.91
N GLU A 172 -13.18 11.49 22.79
CA GLU A 172 -13.99 10.54 23.53
C GLU A 172 -13.94 9.11 22.96
N GLY A 173 -13.47 8.93 21.71
CA GLY A 173 -13.42 7.65 21.02
C GLY A 173 -14.81 7.05 20.72
N LEU A 174 -15.84 7.89 20.56
CA LEU A 174 -17.19 7.47 20.18
C LEU A 174 -17.32 7.30 18.66
N PHE A 175 -16.41 7.89 17.89
CA PHE A 175 -16.38 7.82 16.44
C PHE A 175 -15.02 7.32 15.95
N GLU A 176 -15.04 6.32 15.08
CA GLU A 176 -13.85 5.79 14.43
C GLU A 176 -13.93 6.02 12.92
N ASP A 177 -12.78 6.29 12.30
CA ASP A 177 -12.62 6.27 10.85
C ASP A 177 -11.41 5.39 10.50
N VAL A 178 -11.46 4.74 9.35
CA VAL A 178 -10.41 3.84 8.90
C VAL A 178 -9.28 4.69 8.35
N ARG A 179 -8.14 4.73 9.03
CA ARG A 179 -6.97 5.53 8.64
C ARG A 179 -5.79 4.66 8.27
N ASP A 180 -4.94 5.19 7.38
CA ASP A 180 -3.61 4.64 7.16
C ASP A 180 -2.76 4.76 8.42
N LYS A 181 -2.02 3.69 8.72
CA LYS A 181 -1.19 3.55 9.92
C LYS A 181 0.26 3.31 9.55
N ALA A 182 1.17 3.93 10.31
CA ALA A 182 2.59 3.64 10.24
C ALA A 182 2.84 2.18 10.67
N PRO A 183 3.45 1.34 9.82
CA PRO A 183 3.63 -0.08 10.12
C PRO A 183 4.34 -0.33 11.44
N ALA A 184 3.68 -1.03 12.38
CA ALA A 184 4.12 -1.09 13.78
C ALA A 184 5.56 -1.64 13.93
N TRP A 185 5.93 -2.62 13.08
CA TRP A 185 7.25 -3.24 13.07
C TRP A 185 8.40 -2.31 12.63
N LEU A 186 8.11 -1.16 11.99
CA LEU A 186 9.11 -0.13 11.68
C LEU A 186 9.62 0.63 12.91
N SER A 187 8.97 0.47 14.06
CA SER A 187 9.46 0.97 15.35
C SER A 187 10.69 0.20 15.85
N HIS A 188 10.89 -1.04 15.40
CA HIS A 188 11.99 -1.91 15.83
C HIS A 188 13.27 -1.67 15.02
N ASN A 189 14.43 -1.72 15.69
CA ASN A 189 15.74 -1.38 15.11
C ASN A 189 16.30 -2.40 14.09
N LEU A 190 15.50 -3.37 13.62
CA LEU A 190 15.91 -4.45 12.72
C LEU A 190 15.78 -4.10 11.23
N TRP A 191 15.26 -2.92 10.87
CA TRP A 191 15.16 -2.43 9.48
C TRP A 191 16.47 -2.61 8.68
N SER A 192 17.60 -2.20 9.28
CA SER A 192 18.92 -2.24 8.64
C SER A 192 19.42 -3.67 8.35
N ALA A 193 19.02 -4.64 9.17
CA ALA A 193 19.38 -6.05 9.00
C ALA A 193 18.47 -6.78 8.00
N ASN A 194 17.24 -6.30 7.81
CA ASN A 194 16.21 -7.04 7.08
C ASN A 194 15.90 -6.48 5.68
N LEU A 195 16.14 -5.19 5.41
CA LEU A 195 15.72 -4.51 4.18
C LEU A 195 16.83 -3.80 3.41
N CYS A 196 18.08 -3.84 3.86
CA CYS A 196 19.21 -3.18 3.19
C CYS A 196 19.49 -3.68 1.76
N HIS A 197 19.11 -4.93 1.46
CA HIS A 197 19.26 -5.55 0.14
C HIS A 197 18.12 -5.25 -0.84
N ALA A 198 16.96 -4.77 -0.36
CA ALA A 198 15.79 -4.52 -1.20
C ALA A 198 16.05 -3.35 -2.17
N THR A 199 15.64 -3.50 -3.42
CA THR A 199 15.74 -2.48 -4.48
C THR A 199 14.48 -1.62 -4.62
N ALA A 200 13.36 -2.04 -4.03
CA ALA A 200 12.12 -1.26 -4.01
C ALA A 200 11.38 -1.36 -2.67
N LEU A 201 11.02 -0.23 -2.07
CA LEU A 201 10.32 -0.15 -0.78
C LEU A 201 9.14 0.83 -0.83
N ALA A 202 7.98 0.42 -0.29
CA ALA A 202 6.79 1.25 -0.22
C ALA A 202 6.06 1.11 1.13
N PHE A 203 5.73 2.24 1.78
CA PHE A 203 5.18 2.24 3.14
C PHE A 203 4.11 3.32 3.38
N SER A 204 3.10 2.98 4.19
CA SER A 204 2.11 3.89 4.75
C SER A 204 2.66 4.72 5.92
N THR A 205 3.77 5.45 5.70
CA THR A 205 4.40 6.28 6.75
C THR A 205 5.13 7.50 6.18
N GLY A 206 5.34 8.52 7.03
CA GLY A 206 5.91 9.81 6.66
C GLY A 206 7.42 9.77 6.34
N PRO A 207 7.92 10.72 5.53
CA PRO A 207 9.33 10.82 5.18
C PRO A 207 10.32 10.89 6.36
N SER A 208 9.99 11.56 7.46
CA SER A 208 10.86 11.65 8.65
C SER A 208 11.11 10.29 9.29
N THR A 209 10.07 9.45 9.38
CA THR A 209 10.19 8.07 9.88
C THR A 209 11.17 7.29 9.03
N ILE A 210 10.99 7.28 7.71
CA ILE A 210 11.88 6.53 6.80
C ILE A 210 13.30 7.11 6.80
N ARG A 211 13.48 8.43 6.89
CA ARG A 211 14.80 9.07 6.97
C ARG A 211 15.62 8.53 8.14
N SER A 212 15.01 8.47 9.33
CA SER A 212 15.66 7.92 10.54
C SER A 212 16.10 6.46 10.39
N ARG A 213 15.46 5.69 9.49
CA ARG A 213 15.77 4.28 9.23
C ARG A 213 16.75 4.07 8.08
N LEU A 214 16.76 4.96 7.08
CA LEU A 214 17.69 4.91 5.96
C LEU A 214 19.05 5.50 6.29
N GLU A 215 19.13 6.58 7.10
CA GLU A 215 20.37 7.28 7.41
C GLU A 215 21.52 6.35 7.90
N PRO A 216 21.28 5.34 8.77
CA PRO A 216 22.32 4.39 9.19
C PRO A 216 22.84 3.44 8.09
N ILE A 217 22.12 3.29 6.98
CA ILE A 217 22.43 2.33 5.89
C ILE A 217 22.62 2.99 4.51
N VAL A 218 22.71 4.32 4.45
CA VAL A 218 22.85 5.10 3.20
C VAL A 218 23.95 4.54 2.27
N GLY A 219 25.12 4.20 2.83
CA GLY A 219 26.27 3.71 2.07
C GLY A 219 26.22 2.23 1.66
N THR A 220 25.25 1.46 2.17
CA THR A 220 25.12 0.01 1.94
C THR A 220 23.80 -0.40 1.29
N SER A 221 22.86 0.54 1.14
CA SER A 221 21.53 0.29 0.60
C SER A 221 21.54 0.12 -0.92
N ASN A 222 20.86 -0.92 -1.41
CA ASN A 222 20.61 -1.13 -2.84
C ASN A 222 19.35 -0.42 -3.37
N LEU A 223 18.64 0.32 -2.52
CA LEU A 223 17.32 0.89 -2.80
C LEU A 223 17.31 1.78 -4.05
N GLN A 224 16.49 1.43 -5.05
CA GLN A 224 16.31 2.16 -6.31
C GLN A 224 14.98 2.94 -6.36
N ILE A 225 13.89 2.36 -5.85
CA ILE A 225 12.58 3.02 -5.69
C ILE A 225 12.23 3.13 -4.20
N LEU A 226 11.83 4.33 -3.76
CA LEU A 226 11.11 4.53 -2.50
C LEU A 226 9.73 5.14 -2.78
N HIS A 227 8.70 4.63 -2.13
CA HIS A 227 7.32 5.10 -2.30
C HIS A 227 6.65 5.38 -0.95
N PHE A 228 6.38 6.66 -0.70
CA PHE A 228 5.49 7.09 0.38
C PHE A 228 4.05 6.97 -0.10
N ARG A 229 3.31 5.99 0.45
CA ARG A 229 1.93 5.73 0.04
C ARG A 229 0.95 6.14 1.11
N PHE A 230 -0.24 6.49 0.65
CA PHE A 230 -1.45 6.63 1.43
C PHE A 230 -2.61 6.18 0.55
N SER A 231 -3.78 5.98 1.16
CA SER A 231 -5.02 5.65 0.49
C SER A 231 -5.62 6.91 -0.11
N GLY A 232 -5.85 6.92 -1.43
CA GLY A 232 -6.27 8.14 -2.11
C GLY A 232 -7.66 8.67 -1.70
N SER A 233 -8.52 7.80 -1.15
CA SER A 233 -9.79 8.13 -0.48
C SER A 233 -9.63 9.19 0.60
N ASP A 234 -8.63 9.03 1.45
CA ASP A 234 -8.47 9.77 2.70
C ASP A 234 -8.00 11.22 2.42
N ARG A 235 -7.55 11.48 1.18
CA ARG A 235 -6.91 12.72 0.73
C ARG A 235 -7.58 13.34 -0.51
N VAL A 236 -8.80 12.93 -0.89
CA VAL A 236 -9.50 13.41 -2.11
C VAL A 236 -9.61 14.94 -2.23
N HIS A 237 -9.59 15.66 -1.11
CA HIS A 237 -9.67 17.12 -1.05
C HIS A 237 -8.31 17.84 -1.19
N ARG A 238 -7.19 17.12 -1.21
CA ARG A 238 -5.82 17.66 -1.31
C ARG A 238 -5.32 17.64 -2.75
N ASN A 239 -4.51 18.63 -3.12
CA ASN A 239 -3.76 18.62 -4.37
C ASN A 239 -2.26 18.62 -4.08
N TYR A 240 -1.74 17.49 -3.57
CA TYR A 240 -0.33 17.35 -3.22
C TYR A 240 0.60 17.64 -4.40
N ARG A 241 0.17 17.37 -5.64
CA ARG A 241 0.93 17.74 -6.83
C ARG A 241 1.17 19.25 -6.89
N ASP A 242 0.12 20.07 -6.78
CA ASP A 242 0.25 21.53 -6.72
C ASP A 242 1.01 22.02 -5.47
N GLU A 243 0.74 21.44 -4.30
CA GLU A 243 1.39 21.82 -3.04
C GLU A 243 2.91 21.58 -3.09
N ILE A 244 3.34 20.41 -3.59
CA ILE A 244 4.76 20.06 -3.77
C ILE A 244 5.39 20.92 -4.87
N LEU A 245 4.75 21.10 -6.03
CA LEU A 245 5.28 21.94 -7.11
C LEU A 245 5.50 23.40 -6.65
N LYS A 246 4.59 23.94 -5.83
CA LYS A 246 4.72 25.26 -5.20
C LYS A 246 5.93 25.31 -4.25
N LYS A 247 6.14 24.28 -3.42
CA LYS A 247 7.32 24.17 -2.53
C LYS A 247 8.64 23.98 -3.31
N LEU A 248 8.60 23.35 -4.47
CA LEU A 248 9.74 23.22 -5.40
C LEU A 248 10.03 24.52 -6.18
N GLY A 249 9.15 25.52 -6.15
CA GLY A 249 9.32 26.78 -6.88
C GLY A 249 9.05 26.65 -8.40
N VAL A 250 8.31 25.63 -8.83
CA VAL A 250 8.01 25.40 -10.25
C VAL A 250 6.82 26.27 -10.69
N SER A 251 7.01 27.10 -11.72
CA SER A 251 5.93 27.88 -12.32
C SER A 251 4.91 26.97 -13.02
N LYS A 252 3.61 27.28 -12.89
CA LYS A 252 2.51 26.54 -13.54
C LYS A 252 2.66 26.40 -15.05
N GLU A 253 3.36 27.33 -15.71
CA GLU A 253 3.61 27.33 -17.16
C GLU A 253 4.35 26.05 -17.64
N TYR A 254 5.19 25.43 -16.80
CA TYR A 254 5.85 24.16 -17.14
C TYR A 254 4.94 22.93 -17.03
N CYS A 255 3.80 23.05 -16.36
CA CYS A 255 2.88 21.93 -16.13
C CYS A 255 1.86 21.75 -17.27
N SER A 256 1.73 22.71 -18.19
CA SER A 256 0.75 22.70 -19.28
C SER A 256 0.90 21.54 -20.29
N ASN A 257 2.04 20.84 -20.30
CA ASN A 257 2.24 19.65 -21.15
C ASN A 257 1.82 18.35 -20.46
N TYR A 258 1.51 18.38 -19.16
CA TYR A 258 0.92 17.25 -18.46
C TYR A 258 -0.60 17.33 -18.60
N PHE A 259 -1.18 16.28 -19.18
CA PHE A 259 -2.61 16.18 -19.45
C PHE A 259 -3.44 16.47 -18.19
N ASP A 260 -4.30 17.49 -18.23
CA ASP A 260 -5.36 17.71 -17.24
C ASP A 260 -6.60 16.89 -17.66
N PRO A 261 -6.99 15.83 -16.93
CA PRO A 261 -8.13 14.99 -17.30
C PRO A 261 -9.49 15.54 -16.80
N ASP A 262 -9.51 16.61 -15.99
CA ASP A 262 -10.71 16.99 -15.22
C ASP A 262 -11.85 17.61 -16.07
N GLU A 263 -11.67 17.83 -17.38
CA GLU A 263 -12.74 18.27 -18.30
C GLU A 263 -13.87 17.23 -18.49
N HIS A 264 -13.69 15.95 -18.11
CA HIS A 264 -14.68 14.89 -18.41
C HIS A 264 -15.23 14.08 -17.22
N PHE A 265 -14.67 14.16 -16.01
CA PHE A 265 -15.20 13.46 -14.84
C PHE A 265 -16.10 14.35 -13.98
N ARG A 266 -17.28 14.71 -14.52
CA ARG A 266 -18.40 15.12 -13.65
C ARG A 266 -18.76 13.96 -12.74
N TYR A 267 -18.83 14.21 -11.43
CA TYR A 267 -19.32 13.27 -10.44
C TYR A 267 -20.69 12.72 -10.84
N GLN A 268 -20.74 11.47 -11.29
CA GLN A 268 -22.00 10.74 -11.44
C GLN A 268 -22.40 10.24 -10.04
N SER A 269 -23.06 11.12 -9.28
CA SER A 269 -23.57 10.82 -7.95
C SER A 269 -24.48 9.58 -7.99
N CYS A 270 -24.12 8.53 -7.25
CA CYS A 270 -25.06 7.46 -6.95
C CYS A 270 -26.11 8.02 -6.00
N GLY A 271 -27.35 8.12 -6.48
CA GLY A 271 -28.38 8.88 -5.81
C GLY A 271 -28.86 8.23 -4.51
N THR A 272 -28.70 8.97 -3.40
CA THR A 272 -29.68 8.97 -2.32
C THR A 272 -30.43 10.29 -2.35
N SER A 273 -31.75 10.23 -2.56
CA SER A 273 -32.63 11.39 -2.56
C SER A 273 -32.69 12.00 -1.15
N GLY A 274 -32.23 13.25 -1.01
CA GLY A 274 -32.28 14.03 0.22
C GLY A 274 -32.03 15.50 -0.11
N SER A 275 -33.09 16.23 -0.42
CA SER A 275 -33.03 17.65 -0.78
C SER A 275 -32.78 18.54 0.43
N ASP A 276 -32.33 19.76 0.14
CA ASP A 276 -32.33 20.95 1.00
C ASP A 276 -31.50 20.91 2.28
N LEU A 277 -30.29 21.50 2.19
CA LEU A 277 -29.74 22.44 3.20
C LEU A 277 -28.47 23.13 2.65
N SER A 278 -28.63 23.87 1.55
CA SER A 278 -27.57 24.72 0.96
C SER A 278 -27.93 26.20 1.04
N THR A 279 -28.34 26.66 2.22
CA THR A 279 -28.54 28.07 2.59
C THR A 279 -28.17 28.22 4.07
N LEU A 280 -27.55 29.35 4.43
CA LEU A 280 -26.91 29.67 5.73
C LEU A 280 -25.39 29.35 5.80
N MET A 281 -24.64 30.02 4.93
CA MET A 281 -23.32 30.53 5.33
C MET A 281 -23.52 31.84 6.11
N GLU A 282 -22.55 32.15 6.98
CA GLU A 282 -22.23 33.48 7.53
C GLU A 282 -23.29 34.20 8.37
N GLU A 283 -23.15 34.14 9.70
CA GLU A 283 -22.92 35.36 10.53
C GLU A 283 -22.46 35.01 11.96
N HIS A 284 -21.96 36.03 12.69
CA HIS A 284 -21.48 36.02 14.08
C HIS A 284 -20.09 35.42 14.39
N ALA A 285 -19.08 36.27 14.23
CA ALA A 285 -18.02 36.37 15.22
C ALA A 285 -18.55 37.13 16.47
N LEU A 286 -18.16 36.71 17.69
CA LEU A 286 -17.81 37.57 18.84
C LEU A 286 -17.40 36.72 20.08
N GLU A 287 -16.23 37.06 20.63
CA GLU A 287 -15.82 37.11 22.05
C GLU A 287 -16.04 35.94 23.05
N SER A 288 -14.90 35.45 23.58
CA SER A 288 -14.59 35.03 24.97
C SER A 288 -15.60 34.20 25.79
N SER A 289 -15.17 33.10 26.41
CA SER A 289 -14.50 33.21 27.72
C SER A 289 -13.38 32.19 27.98
N GLU A 290 -12.31 32.69 28.60
CA GLU A 290 -11.24 31.89 29.21
C GLU A 290 -11.73 31.27 30.54
N GLU A 291 -11.46 29.98 30.79
CA GLU A 291 -11.22 29.48 32.15
C GLU A 291 -10.04 28.49 32.12
N GLU A 292 -8.90 28.92 32.65
CA GLU A 292 -7.69 28.11 32.79
C GLU A 292 -7.83 27.13 33.98
N SER A 293 -7.28 25.92 33.85
CA SER A 293 -6.85 25.14 35.02
C SER A 293 -5.38 24.74 34.86
N TYR A 294 -4.55 25.20 35.78
CA TYR A 294 -3.08 25.07 35.76
C TYR A 294 -2.61 23.75 36.40
N GLU A 295 -1.69 23.06 35.73
CA GLU A 295 -0.65 22.21 36.34
C GLU A 295 0.70 22.58 35.69
N PRO A 296 1.78 22.88 36.44
CA PRO A 296 2.91 23.61 35.89
C PRO A 296 4.10 22.73 35.44
N GLY A 297 4.60 22.97 34.23
CA GLY A 297 6.03 22.86 33.96
C GLY A 297 6.49 22.14 32.69
N LEU A 298 6.49 22.85 31.56
CA LEU A 298 7.55 22.88 30.53
C LEU A 298 7.13 23.88 29.43
N PRO A 299 8.03 24.72 28.87
CA PRO A 299 7.65 25.68 27.85
C PRO A 299 7.47 24.98 26.49
N ASN A 300 6.26 24.48 26.25
CA ASN A 300 5.80 24.04 24.94
C ASN A 300 5.75 25.23 23.98
N LYS A 301 6.88 25.56 23.35
CA LYS A 301 6.83 26.22 22.05
C LYS A 301 6.02 25.31 21.12
N PRO A 302 4.97 25.80 20.45
CA PRO A 302 4.27 24.99 19.46
C PRO A 302 5.28 24.57 18.40
N LEU A 303 5.54 23.27 18.31
CA LEU A 303 6.36 22.72 17.25
C LEU A 303 5.56 22.95 15.96
N VAL A 304 6.02 23.87 15.11
CA VAL A 304 5.33 24.17 13.85
C VAL A 304 5.26 22.88 13.04
N SER A 305 4.06 22.34 12.88
CA SER A 305 3.83 21.11 12.12
C SER A 305 4.14 21.39 10.65
N ILE A 306 5.27 20.84 10.19
CA ILE A 306 5.69 20.92 8.80
C ILE A 306 4.64 20.19 7.95
N SER A 307 4.22 20.81 6.85
CA SER A 307 3.24 20.19 5.93
C SER A 307 3.84 18.96 5.25
N GLU A 308 3.05 17.92 4.97
CA GLU A 308 3.53 16.68 4.33
C GLU A 308 4.22 16.95 2.97
N ALA A 309 3.76 17.95 2.22
CA ALA A 309 4.38 18.38 0.97
C ALA A 309 5.79 18.98 1.18
N GLU A 310 6.01 19.66 2.30
CA GLU A 310 7.32 20.22 2.69
C GLU A 310 8.24 19.14 3.27
N GLU A 311 7.70 18.25 4.10
CA GLU A 311 8.41 17.07 4.61
C GLU A 311 8.91 16.17 3.45
N PHE A 312 8.09 16.00 2.42
CA PHE A 312 8.48 15.29 1.19
C PHE A 312 9.62 16.00 0.45
N VAL A 313 9.56 17.33 0.32
CA VAL A 313 10.58 18.12 -0.38
C VAL A 313 11.92 18.11 0.38
N ASP A 314 11.89 18.29 1.70
CA ASP A 314 13.06 18.21 2.58
C ASP A 314 13.70 16.81 2.53
N PHE A 315 12.87 15.76 2.48
CA PHE A 315 13.35 14.39 2.28
C PHE A 315 13.97 14.20 0.90
N ALA A 316 13.35 14.72 -0.17
CA ALA A 316 13.87 14.61 -1.52
C ALA A 316 15.25 15.28 -1.65
N ASP A 317 15.42 16.50 -1.11
CA ASP A 317 16.71 17.20 -1.10
C ASP A 317 17.79 16.43 -0.33
N TRP A 318 17.43 15.83 0.81
CA TRP A 318 18.36 14.98 1.56
C TRP A 318 18.72 13.70 0.80
N VAL A 319 17.73 12.92 0.34
CA VAL A 319 17.93 11.56 -0.19
C VAL A 319 18.61 11.55 -1.56
N PHE A 320 18.38 12.58 -2.38
CA PHE A 320 19.11 12.77 -3.63
C PHE A 320 20.41 13.56 -3.45
N GLY A 321 20.58 14.25 -2.33
CA GLY A 321 21.79 15.02 -1.99
C GLY A 321 23.03 14.18 -1.67
N PRO A 322 24.17 14.83 -1.37
CA PRO A 322 25.48 14.17 -1.21
C PRO A 322 25.60 13.30 0.06
N LYS A 323 24.63 13.37 0.97
CA LYS A 323 24.51 12.52 2.17
C LYS A 323 23.33 11.53 2.08
N GLY A 324 22.64 11.50 0.94
CA GLY A 324 21.49 10.63 0.69
C GLY A 324 21.88 9.30 0.04
N VAL A 325 20.88 8.46 -0.23
CA VAL A 325 21.03 7.08 -0.73
C VAL A 325 21.48 7.08 -2.21
N PRO A 326 22.74 6.76 -2.55
CA PRO A 326 23.27 6.98 -3.91
C PRO A 326 22.59 6.12 -4.98
N SER A 327 22.18 4.91 -4.58
CA SER A 327 21.43 3.94 -5.39
C SER A 327 20.01 4.39 -5.74
N LEU A 328 19.40 5.28 -4.94
CA LEU A 328 18.01 5.69 -5.13
C LEU A 328 17.86 6.49 -6.43
N GLN A 329 17.03 5.98 -7.34
CA GLN A 329 16.74 6.61 -8.62
C GLN A 329 15.38 7.30 -8.62
N ILE A 330 14.39 6.77 -7.90
CA ILE A 330 12.99 7.21 -7.97
C ILE A 330 12.43 7.39 -6.56
N LEU A 331 11.73 8.50 -6.36
CA LEU A 331 10.96 8.78 -5.16
C LEU A 331 9.51 9.10 -5.56
N ALA A 332 8.56 8.30 -5.08
CA ALA A 332 7.15 8.44 -5.35
C ALA A 332 6.36 8.82 -4.08
N PHE A 333 5.28 9.57 -4.26
CA PHE A 333 4.36 10.03 -3.22
C PHE A 333 2.91 9.92 -3.73
N GLY A 334 2.03 9.31 -2.93
CA GLY A 334 0.59 9.18 -3.24
C GLY A 334 0.12 7.78 -3.60
N ASP A 335 -1.14 7.68 -4.04
CA ASP A 335 -1.80 6.42 -4.42
C ASP A 335 -1.72 6.20 -5.94
N PHE A 336 -1.03 5.15 -6.39
CA PHE A 336 -0.85 4.82 -7.81
C PHE A 336 -1.65 3.59 -8.27
N SER A 337 -2.44 2.94 -7.40
CA SER A 337 -3.30 1.82 -7.85
C SER A 337 -4.42 2.30 -8.79
N LEU A 338 -4.74 3.58 -8.66
CA LEU A 338 -5.76 4.40 -9.32
C LEU A 338 -5.87 4.35 -10.85
N GLN A 339 -4.77 3.99 -11.52
CA GLN A 339 -4.33 4.80 -12.68
C GLN A 339 -4.44 6.30 -12.31
N ASN A 340 -5.04 7.14 -13.15
CA ASN A 340 -5.06 8.59 -12.95
C ASN A 340 -6.19 9.12 -12.01
N ARG A 341 -6.99 8.25 -11.34
CA ARG A 341 -8.08 8.73 -10.43
C ARG A 341 -7.55 9.65 -9.33
N TYR A 342 -6.35 9.37 -8.83
CA TYR A 342 -5.69 10.13 -7.78
C TYR A 342 -4.52 10.99 -8.31
N HIS A 343 -4.53 11.38 -9.60
CA HIS A 343 -3.42 12.11 -10.23
C HIS A 343 -3.02 13.41 -9.48
N ARG A 344 -3.98 14.08 -8.83
CA ARG A 344 -3.77 15.29 -8.00
C ARG A 344 -2.96 15.02 -6.72
N GLN A 345 -2.90 13.75 -6.32
CA GLN A 345 -2.14 13.27 -5.16
C GLN A 345 -0.85 12.54 -5.57
N GLN A 346 -0.73 12.14 -6.83
CA GLN A 346 0.42 11.44 -7.38
C GLN A 346 1.55 12.41 -7.72
N PHE A 347 2.69 12.20 -7.07
CA PHE A 347 3.92 12.91 -7.35
C PHE A 347 5.10 11.96 -7.47
N LEU A 348 5.96 12.19 -8.45
CA LEU A 348 7.14 11.38 -8.71
C LEU A 348 8.31 12.29 -9.10
N VAL A 349 9.46 12.03 -8.48
CA VAL A 349 10.74 12.65 -8.86
C VAL A 349 11.79 11.58 -9.11
N HIS A 350 12.74 11.88 -10.00
CA HIS A 350 13.83 10.98 -10.33
C HIS A 350 15.20 11.66 -10.23
N ARG A 351 16.23 10.89 -9.91
CA ARG A 351 17.61 11.36 -9.74
C ARG A 351 18.16 11.90 -11.06
N LYS A 352 18.69 13.13 -11.03
CA LYS A 352 19.32 13.78 -12.17
C LYS A 352 20.66 13.11 -12.51
N ARG A 353 20.75 12.46 -13.68
CA ARG A 353 21.99 11.85 -14.17
C ARG A 353 22.86 12.89 -14.90
N THR A 354 23.75 13.53 -14.14
CA THR A 354 24.76 14.52 -14.59
C THR A 354 24.25 15.88 -15.10
N LYS A 355 25.21 16.82 -15.24
CA LYS A 355 24.98 18.28 -15.26
C LYS A 355 24.54 18.83 -16.63
N HIS A 356 23.36 18.45 -17.11
CA HIS A 356 22.66 19.37 -18.01
C HIS A 356 22.14 20.56 -17.19
N PHE A 357 22.78 21.72 -17.41
CA PHE A 357 22.31 23.02 -16.95
C PHE A 357 20.98 23.32 -17.64
N CYS A 358 19.87 23.16 -16.93
CA CYS A 358 18.63 23.83 -17.27
C CYS A 358 18.56 25.07 -16.38
N GLU A 359 18.87 26.23 -16.96
CA GLU A 359 19.33 27.46 -16.29
C GLU A 359 18.25 28.20 -15.48
N LYS A 360 17.09 27.56 -15.21
CA LYS A 360 15.88 28.18 -14.68
C LYS A 360 15.15 27.37 -13.60
N THR A 361 15.76 26.30 -13.10
CA THR A 361 15.25 25.54 -11.94
C THR A 361 16.25 25.64 -10.79
N ILE A 362 15.76 25.61 -9.54
CA ILE A 362 16.61 25.48 -8.35
C ILE A 362 17.52 24.27 -8.55
N ASP A 363 18.84 24.41 -8.29
CA ASP A 363 19.84 23.38 -8.57
C ASP A 363 19.71 22.18 -7.63
N ARG A 364 18.72 21.33 -7.91
CA ARG A 364 18.37 20.12 -7.17
C ARG A 364 18.94 18.89 -7.86
N ASN A 365 19.22 17.85 -7.07
CA ASN A 365 19.77 16.58 -7.54
C ASN A 365 18.72 15.63 -8.15
N PHE A 366 17.49 16.12 -8.35
CA PHE A 366 16.35 15.41 -8.92
C PHE A 366 15.52 16.35 -9.79
N VAL A 367 14.66 15.77 -10.64
CA VAL A 367 13.62 16.51 -11.38
C VAL A 367 12.29 15.75 -11.30
N VAL A 368 11.19 16.42 -11.61
CA VAL A 368 9.83 15.82 -11.68
C VAL A 368 9.75 14.91 -12.91
N ALA A 369 9.12 13.75 -12.78
CA ALA A 369 8.91 12.81 -13.88
C ALA A 369 7.49 12.22 -13.88
N ASP A 370 7.16 11.51 -14.96
CA ASP A 370 5.90 10.80 -15.14
C ASP A 370 6.09 9.28 -14.98
N VAL A 371 5.08 8.58 -14.44
CA VAL A 371 5.08 7.11 -14.40
C VAL A 371 5.01 6.53 -15.81
N ALA A 372 4.39 7.24 -16.76
CA ALA A 372 4.25 6.83 -18.14
C ALA A 372 5.55 6.95 -18.97
N GLU A 373 6.61 7.58 -18.45
CA GLU A 373 7.89 7.72 -19.17
C GLU A 373 8.68 6.39 -19.17
N PRO A 374 8.92 5.73 -20.32
CA PRO A 374 9.60 4.42 -20.31
C PRO A 374 11.06 4.49 -19.84
N SER A 375 11.78 5.55 -20.25
CA SER A 375 13.19 5.79 -19.93
C SER A 375 13.49 5.96 -18.44
N LEU A 376 12.47 6.27 -17.63
CA LEU A 376 12.56 6.29 -16.17
C LEU A 376 12.91 4.90 -15.60
N TRP A 377 12.45 3.84 -16.26
CA TRP A 377 12.44 2.47 -15.73
C TRP A 377 13.59 1.59 -16.25
N ASP A 378 14.26 1.96 -17.34
CA ASP A 378 15.32 1.19 -18.06
C ASP A 378 16.48 0.66 -17.19
N SER A 379 16.64 1.19 -15.98
CA SER A 379 17.76 0.88 -15.05
C SER A 379 17.29 0.45 -13.67
N ILE A 380 16.00 0.17 -13.52
CA ILE A 380 15.38 -0.33 -12.30
C ILE A 380 15.23 -1.85 -12.40
N GLU A 381 15.55 -2.57 -11.33
CA GLU A 381 15.52 -4.03 -11.31
C GLU A 381 14.10 -4.61 -11.28
N VAL A 382 13.16 -3.87 -10.69
CA VAL A 382 11.75 -4.27 -10.54
C VAL A 382 10.87 -3.57 -11.56
N ASN A 383 9.72 -4.17 -11.90
CA ASN A 383 8.70 -3.47 -12.68
C ASN A 383 8.11 -2.32 -11.83
N GLY A 384 8.56 -1.10 -12.12
CA GLY A 384 8.23 0.09 -11.33
C GLY A 384 6.75 0.48 -11.34
N PRO A 385 6.08 0.57 -12.51
CA PRO A 385 4.64 0.81 -12.58
C PRO A 385 3.81 -0.23 -11.82
N ASP A 386 4.11 -1.53 -11.96
CA ASP A 386 3.44 -2.59 -11.19
C ASP A 386 3.69 -2.41 -9.68
N PHE A 387 4.94 -2.13 -9.29
CA PHE A 387 5.32 -1.90 -7.90
C PHE A 387 4.58 -0.71 -7.26
N LEU A 388 4.54 0.45 -7.94
CA LEU A 388 3.84 1.64 -7.43
C LEU A 388 2.33 1.39 -7.32
N SER A 389 1.74 0.67 -8.28
CA SER A 389 0.30 0.39 -8.32
C SER A 389 -0.18 -0.73 -7.36
N SER A 390 0.74 -1.50 -6.77
CA SER A 390 0.44 -2.50 -5.73
C SER A 390 -0.29 -1.90 -4.52
N CYS A 391 -1.29 -2.59 -3.96
CA CYS A 391 -2.24 -2.16 -2.90
C CYS A 391 -2.07 -0.70 -2.33
N PRO A 392 -2.84 0.30 -2.77
CA PRO A 392 -4.01 0.68 -1.95
C PRO A 392 -5.25 1.12 -2.76
N ARG A 393 -6.46 0.74 -2.35
CA ARG A 393 -7.75 1.31 -2.81
C ARG A 393 -8.78 1.28 -1.70
N VAL A 394 -9.66 2.28 -1.70
CA VAL A 394 -10.98 2.44 -1.03
C VAL A 394 -11.66 3.57 -1.84
N ASP A 395 -12.92 3.59 -2.27
CA ASP A 395 -14.01 2.60 -2.28
C ASP A 395 -14.90 2.88 -3.54
N CYS A 396 -16.07 2.26 -3.76
CA CYS A 396 -16.91 1.27 -3.04
C CYS A 396 -17.52 0.36 -4.14
#